data_AF-A0AAV0XC40-F1
#
_entry.id   AF-A0AAV0XC40-F1
#
_cell.length_a   1.000
_cell.length_b   1.000
_cell.length_c   1.000
_cell.angle_alpha   90.00
_cell.angle_beta   90.00
_cell.angle_gamma   90.00
#
_symmetry.space_group_name_H-M   'P 1'
#
loop_
_entity.id
_entity.type
_entity.pdbx_description
1 polymer ?
#
loop_
_entity_poly.entity_id
_entity_poly.type
_entity_poly.pdbx_seq_one_letter_code
_entity_poly.pdbx_strand_id
1 'polypeptide(L)'
;MKNQTRGVDYLDVITNFLDDNDIDIEKLVCVCTDGCPSMTGCEKGFISLLKKKYNLTNILSFHCIIHQENLAARVSIPEVDLVMKNVINIIELKNDTNLEAIFKEKREQKEYIEFWNLVPGKYKTLQKCAHFLMTMFTSTYLCETSYSKMKYAKNVYRNRLTDSHLDDLLRVACSNYKPDMSKIVKKLSQFQNSH
;
A
#
# COMPACT_ATOMS: atom_id res chain seq x y z
N MET A 1 -9.83 10.14 41.04
CA MET A 1 -9.87 8.66 41.12
C MET A 1 -8.45 8.12 41.00
N LYS A 2 -8.02 7.22 41.91
CA LYS A 2 -6.64 6.69 41.96
C LYS A 2 -6.42 5.65 40.87
N ASN A 3 -5.91 6.07 39.71
CA ASN A 3 -5.19 5.37 38.61
C ASN A 3 -5.58 3.95 38.13
N GLN A 4 -6.57 3.25 38.70
CA GLN A 4 -7.02 1.94 38.24
C GLN A 4 -8.53 1.78 38.42
N THR A 5 -9.19 1.25 37.40
CA THR A 5 -10.62 0.92 37.40
C THR A 5 -10.81 -0.59 37.58
N ARG A 6 -11.58 -0.99 38.58
CA ARG A 6 -11.86 -2.39 38.95
C ARG A 6 -13.24 -2.80 38.46
N GLY A 7 -13.51 -4.11 38.43
CA GLY A 7 -14.81 -4.64 38.01
C GLY A 7 -16.00 -4.12 38.82
N VAL A 8 -15.80 -3.88 40.11
CA VAL A 8 -16.78 -3.24 41.01
C VAL A 8 -17.10 -1.81 40.56
N ASP A 9 -16.10 -1.04 40.15
CA ASP A 9 -16.32 0.35 39.75
C ASP A 9 -17.19 0.41 38.46
N TYR A 10 -17.03 -0.56 37.54
CA TYR A 10 -17.92 -0.72 36.38
C TYR A 10 -19.33 -1.20 36.77
N LEU A 11 -19.42 -2.14 37.71
CA LEU A 11 -20.71 -2.66 38.18
C LEU A 11 -21.57 -1.55 38.78
N ASP A 12 -20.98 -0.71 39.62
CA ASP A 12 -21.69 0.38 40.29
C ASP A 12 -22.21 1.39 39.27
N VAL A 13 -21.37 1.79 38.30
CA VAL A 13 -21.77 2.71 37.23
C VAL A 13 -22.90 2.13 36.37
N ILE A 14 -22.80 0.86 35.97
CA ILE A 14 -23.81 0.22 35.13
C ILE A 14 -25.11 -0.02 35.91
N THR A 15 -25.06 -0.45 37.17
CA THR A 15 -26.27 -0.60 37.97
C THR A 15 -26.98 0.74 38.12
N ASN A 16 -26.28 1.81 38.50
CA ASN A 16 -26.90 3.12 38.65
C ASN A 16 -27.53 3.58 37.33
N PHE A 17 -26.84 3.37 36.19
CA PHE A 17 -27.40 3.71 34.89
C PHE A 17 -28.68 2.91 34.56
N LEU A 18 -28.74 1.62 34.88
CA LEU A 18 -29.92 0.80 34.64
C LEU A 18 -31.09 1.26 35.51
N ASP A 19 -30.83 1.49 36.79
CA ASP A 19 -31.84 1.95 37.76
C ASP A 19 -32.38 3.34 37.39
N ASP A 20 -31.49 4.28 37.03
CA ASP A 20 -31.85 5.66 36.63
C ASP A 20 -32.69 5.70 35.34
N ASN A 21 -32.60 4.67 34.49
CA ASN A 21 -33.29 4.60 33.20
C ASN A 21 -34.40 3.54 33.16
N ASP A 22 -34.73 2.92 34.30
CA ASP A 22 -35.73 1.83 34.40
C ASP A 22 -35.50 0.71 33.36
N ILE A 23 -34.24 0.33 33.18
CA ILE A 23 -33.85 -0.71 32.22
C ILE A 23 -33.84 -2.06 32.92
N ASP A 24 -34.77 -2.91 32.52
CA ASP A 24 -34.86 -4.30 32.97
C ASP A 24 -33.63 -5.13 32.55
N ILE A 25 -32.80 -5.47 33.53
CA ILE A 25 -31.60 -6.31 33.38
C ILE A 25 -31.93 -7.72 32.87
N GLU A 26 -33.14 -8.25 33.08
CA GLU A 26 -33.51 -9.60 32.63
C GLU A 26 -33.54 -9.70 31.10
N LYS A 27 -33.69 -8.57 30.40
CA LYS A 27 -33.63 -8.49 28.93
C LYS A 27 -32.20 -8.44 28.38
N LEU A 28 -31.18 -8.45 29.24
CA LEU A 28 -29.78 -8.38 28.82
C LEU A 28 -29.33 -9.70 28.19
N VAL A 29 -29.10 -9.67 26.88
CA VAL A 29 -28.66 -10.86 26.11
C VAL A 29 -27.14 -11.03 26.14
N CYS A 30 -26.39 -9.93 26.03
CA CYS A 30 -24.93 -10.00 25.91
C CYS A 30 -24.20 -8.78 26.49
N VAL A 31 -22.92 -8.98 26.81
CA VAL A 31 -21.99 -7.95 27.23
C VAL A 31 -20.74 -8.04 26.36
N CYS A 32 -20.32 -6.90 25.83
CA CYS A 32 -19.07 -6.78 25.09
C CYS A 32 -18.07 -5.98 25.93
N THR A 33 -16.88 -6.54 26.17
CA THR A 33 -15.83 -5.88 26.98
C THR A 33 -14.52 -5.80 26.23
N ASP A 34 -13.65 -4.87 26.63
CA ASP A 34 -12.28 -4.78 26.09
C ASP A 34 -11.38 -5.98 26.46
N GLY A 35 -11.88 -6.89 27.30
CA GLY A 35 -11.16 -8.09 27.69
C GLY A 35 -10.19 -7.92 28.84
N CYS A 36 -10.07 -6.73 29.42
CA CYS A 36 -9.12 -6.52 30.50
C CYS A 36 -9.50 -7.34 31.76
N PRO A 37 -8.53 -7.70 32.62
CA PRO A 37 -8.81 -8.54 33.79
C PRO A 37 -9.86 -7.96 34.74
N SER A 38 -9.99 -6.63 34.83
CA SER A 38 -11.03 -5.99 35.63
C SER A 38 -12.43 -6.15 35.05
N MET A 39 -12.58 -6.51 33.77
CA MET A 39 -13.86 -6.78 33.12
C MET A 39 -14.19 -8.27 33.07
N THR A 40 -13.22 -9.12 32.72
CA THR A 40 -13.40 -10.56 32.43
C THR A 40 -12.96 -11.50 33.56
N GLY A 41 -12.32 -10.98 34.61
CA GLY A 41 -11.82 -11.80 35.72
C GLY A 41 -12.91 -12.66 36.40
N CYS A 42 -12.60 -13.92 36.67
CA CYS A 42 -13.57 -14.91 37.17
C CYS A 42 -14.21 -14.54 38.52
N GLU A 43 -13.47 -13.90 39.42
CA GLU A 43 -13.98 -13.53 40.74
C GLU A 43 -14.38 -12.05 40.86
N LYS A 44 -13.48 -11.17 40.40
CA LYS A 44 -13.56 -9.70 40.57
C LYS A 44 -13.80 -8.94 39.27
N GLY A 45 -13.98 -9.64 38.16
CA GLY A 45 -14.30 -9.03 36.87
C GLY A 45 -15.75 -8.54 36.85
N PHE A 46 -15.99 -7.42 36.16
CA PHE A 46 -17.32 -6.86 35.95
C PHE A 46 -18.36 -7.91 35.54
N ILE A 47 -18.08 -8.73 34.52
CA ILE A 47 -19.03 -9.74 34.02
C ILE A 47 -19.40 -10.75 35.11
N SER A 48 -18.41 -11.23 35.86
CA SER A 48 -18.64 -12.18 36.96
C SER A 48 -19.43 -11.57 38.09
N LEU A 49 -19.17 -10.31 38.43
CA LEU A 49 -19.90 -9.60 39.47
C LEU A 49 -21.35 -9.30 39.03
N LEU A 50 -21.56 -8.91 37.77
CA LEU A 50 -22.88 -8.69 37.18
C LEU A 50 -23.72 -9.97 37.21
N LYS A 51 -23.14 -11.11 36.78
CA LYS A 51 -23.78 -12.43 36.85
C LYS A 51 -24.20 -12.80 38.27
N LYS A 52 -23.33 -12.57 39.26
CA LYS A 52 -23.62 -12.86 40.68
C LYS A 52 -24.73 -11.96 41.24
N LYS A 53 -24.69 -10.66 40.92
CA LYS A 53 -25.64 -9.67 41.46
C LYS A 53 -27.08 -9.92 41.01
N TYR A 54 -27.26 -10.25 39.73
CA TYR A 54 -28.58 -10.41 39.11
C TYR A 54 -28.92 -11.87 38.77
N ASN A 55 -28.13 -12.83 39.27
CA ASN A 55 -28.32 -14.26 39.01
C ASN A 55 -28.45 -14.63 37.51
N LEU A 56 -27.65 -13.99 36.65
CA LEU A 56 -27.72 -14.16 35.20
C LEU A 56 -26.97 -15.43 34.76
N THR A 57 -27.71 -16.43 34.27
CA THR A 57 -27.15 -17.74 33.87
C THR A 57 -26.79 -17.81 32.38
N ASN A 58 -27.51 -17.10 31.51
CA ASN A 58 -27.44 -17.24 30.05
C ASN A 58 -26.91 -16.01 29.30
N ILE A 59 -26.11 -15.17 29.94
CA ILE A 59 -25.55 -13.97 29.29
C ILE A 59 -24.32 -14.32 28.43
N LEU A 60 -24.36 -13.89 27.16
CA LEU A 60 -23.24 -14.03 26.24
C LEU A 60 -22.19 -12.95 26.51
N SER A 61 -20.93 -13.35 26.63
CA SER A 61 -19.82 -12.42 26.86
C SER A 61 -18.87 -12.44 25.67
N PHE A 62 -18.66 -11.29 25.05
CA PHE A 62 -17.75 -11.12 23.93
C PHE A 62 -16.60 -10.17 24.27
N HIS A 63 -15.46 -10.40 23.64
CA HIS A 63 -14.40 -9.40 23.56
C HIS A 63 -14.73 -8.40 22.44
N CYS A 64 -14.33 -7.14 22.62
CA CYS A 64 -14.45 -6.13 21.59
C CYS A 64 -13.61 -6.51 20.37
N ILE A 65 -14.27 -6.67 19.21
CA ILE A 65 -13.60 -7.03 17.96
C ILE A 65 -12.54 -6.01 17.57
N ILE A 66 -12.80 -4.72 17.80
CA ILE A 66 -11.85 -3.63 17.53
C ILE A 66 -10.58 -3.79 18.39
N HIS A 67 -10.73 -4.21 19.65
CA HIS A 67 -9.59 -4.46 20.52
C HIS A 67 -8.77 -5.68 20.06
N GLN A 68 -9.45 -6.77 19.68
CA GLN A 68 -8.80 -7.98 19.15
C GLN A 68 -8.09 -7.72 17.83
N GLU A 69 -8.69 -6.96 16.91
CA GLU A 69 -8.06 -6.55 15.65
C GLU A 69 -6.84 -5.68 15.87
N ASN A 70 -6.92 -4.69 16.78
CA ASN A 70 -5.76 -3.88 17.15
C ASN A 70 -4.65 -4.71 17.81
N LEU A 71 -5.00 -5.70 18.64
CA LEU A 71 -4.03 -6.61 19.24
C LEU A 71 -3.37 -7.51 18.17
N ALA A 72 -4.16 -8.08 17.25
CA ALA A 72 -3.66 -8.87 16.13
C ALA A 72 -2.75 -8.04 15.22
N ALA A 73 -3.12 -6.79 14.93
CA ALA A 73 -2.28 -5.85 14.19
C ALA A 73 -0.96 -5.55 14.90
N ARG A 74 -0.94 -5.51 16.23
CA ARG A 74 0.29 -5.31 17.02
C ARG A 74 1.17 -6.57 17.10
N VAL A 75 0.57 -7.75 16.98
CA VAL A 75 1.26 -9.05 16.97
C VAL A 75 1.70 -9.44 15.55
N SER A 76 1.49 -8.58 14.55
CA SER A 76 1.81 -8.84 13.15
C SER A 76 3.25 -9.30 12.96
N ILE A 77 3.40 -10.37 12.17
CA ILE A 77 4.67 -10.82 11.60
C ILE A 77 5.19 -9.70 10.67
N PRO A 78 6.51 -9.42 10.59
CA PRO A 78 7.05 -8.30 9.81
C PRO A 78 6.55 -8.17 8.37
N GLU A 79 6.25 -9.29 7.68
CA GLU A 79 5.68 -9.24 6.33
C GLU A 79 4.27 -8.63 6.31
N VAL A 80 3.43 -8.93 7.31
CA VAL A 80 2.06 -8.40 7.42
C VAL A 80 2.10 -6.92 7.75
N ASP A 81 2.99 -6.48 8.64
CA ASP A 81 3.15 -5.05 8.98
C ASP A 81 3.60 -4.23 7.76
N LEU A 82 4.54 -4.77 6.97
CA LEU A 82 4.95 -4.16 5.71
C LEU A 82 3.79 -4.04 4.70
N VAL A 83 2.97 -5.08 4.56
CA VAL A 83 1.79 -5.05 3.68
C VAL A 83 0.78 -4.03 4.18
N MET A 84 0.43 -4.05 5.46
CA MET A 84 -0.54 -3.13 6.05
C MET A 84 -0.08 -1.68 5.94
N LYS A 85 1.20 -1.40 6.15
CA LYS A 85 1.78 -0.06 5.92
C LYS A 85 1.60 0.42 4.48
N ASN A 86 1.78 -0.46 3.50
CA ASN A 86 1.54 -0.09 2.10
C ASN A 86 0.04 0.12 1.82
N VAL A 87 -0.85 -0.68 2.41
CA VAL A 87 -2.32 -0.51 2.28
C VAL A 87 -2.77 0.83 2.85
N ILE A 88 -2.31 1.19 4.06
CA ILE A 88 -2.60 2.48 4.69
C ILE A 88 -2.10 3.62 3.80
N ASN A 89 -0.87 3.53 3.30
CA ASN A 89 -0.32 4.51 2.38
C ASN A 89 -1.16 4.67 1.10
N ILE A 90 -1.72 3.59 0.54
CA ILE A 90 -2.62 3.68 -0.63
C ILE A 90 -3.90 4.43 -0.27
N ILE A 91 -4.51 4.10 0.87
CA ILE A 91 -5.75 4.73 1.33
C ILE A 91 -5.51 6.23 1.58
N GLU A 92 -4.43 6.58 2.27
CA GLU A 92 -4.05 7.97 2.51
C GLU A 92 -3.80 8.74 1.21
N LEU A 93 -3.04 8.15 0.26
CA LEU A 93 -2.77 8.79 -1.03
C LEU A 93 -4.06 9.07 -1.80
N LYS A 94 -4.99 8.10 -1.80
CA LYS A 94 -6.26 8.21 -2.51
C LYS A 94 -7.22 9.22 -1.89
N ASN A 95 -7.15 9.39 -0.57
CA ASN A 95 -7.99 10.34 0.17
C ASN A 95 -7.35 11.74 0.29
N ASP A 96 -6.13 11.94 -0.22
CA ASP A 96 -5.48 13.25 -0.27
C ASP A 96 -6.09 14.07 -1.41
N THR A 97 -6.97 14.99 -1.04
CA THR A 97 -7.71 15.84 -1.98
C THR A 97 -6.81 16.78 -2.78
N ASN A 98 -5.65 17.17 -2.24
CA ASN A 98 -4.67 18.00 -2.94
C ASN A 98 -3.97 17.18 -4.03
N LEU A 99 -3.45 16.01 -3.66
CA LEU A 99 -2.83 15.10 -4.64
C LEU A 99 -3.84 14.62 -5.69
N GLU A 100 -5.12 14.44 -5.34
CA GLU A 100 -6.17 14.14 -6.32
C GLU A 100 -6.37 15.27 -7.33
N ALA A 101 -6.37 16.53 -6.89
CA ALA A 101 -6.48 17.69 -7.78
C ALA A 101 -5.28 17.79 -8.73
N ILE A 102 -4.06 17.66 -8.20
CA ILE A 102 -2.82 17.66 -9.00
C ILE A 102 -2.83 16.50 -10.00
N PHE A 103 -3.28 15.30 -9.58
CA PHE A 103 -3.38 14.15 -10.46
C PHE A 103 -4.32 14.40 -11.64
N LYS A 104 -5.49 15.02 -11.40
CA LYS A 104 -6.45 15.36 -12.46
C LYS A 104 -5.85 16.34 -13.48
N GLU A 105 -5.21 17.41 -12.99
CA GLU A 105 -4.53 18.39 -13.85
C GLU A 105 -3.44 17.73 -14.71
N LYS A 106 -2.52 16.98 -14.09
CA LYS A 106 -1.41 16.33 -14.79
C LYS A 106 -1.88 15.23 -15.74
N ARG A 107 -3.00 14.56 -15.44
CA ARG A 107 -3.60 13.57 -16.32
C ARG A 107 -4.11 14.18 -17.62
N GLU A 108 -4.73 15.36 -17.57
CA GLU A 108 -5.18 16.09 -18.78
C GLU A 108 -4.01 16.45 -19.69
N GLN A 109 -2.88 16.84 -19.09
CA GLN A 109 -1.62 17.15 -19.78
C GLN A 109 -0.83 15.90 -20.20
N LYS A 110 -1.25 14.69 -19.78
CA LYS A 110 -0.53 13.41 -19.94
C LYS A 110 0.85 13.39 -19.27
N GLU A 111 1.06 14.21 -18.24
CA GLU A 111 2.30 14.36 -17.49
C GLU A 111 2.35 13.45 -16.26
N TYR A 112 2.14 12.15 -16.47
CA TYR A 112 2.07 11.18 -15.37
C TYR A 112 3.37 11.11 -14.54
N ILE A 113 4.53 11.24 -15.20
CA ILE A 113 5.83 11.22 -14.52
C ILE A 113 5.98 12.43 -13.59
N GLU A 114 5.50 13.60 -14.01
CA GLU A 114 5.59 14.81 -13.18
C GLU A 114 4.72 14.69 -11.93
N PHE A 115 3.52 14.12 -12.05
CA PHE A 115 2.70 13.81 -10.88
C PHE A 115 3.47 12.95 -9.87
N TRP A 116 4.04 11.82 -10.32
CA TRP A 116 4.75 10.90 -9.41
C TRP A 116 6.03 11.50 -8.80
N ASN A 117 6.64 12.49 -9.45
CA ASN A 117 7.76 13.26 -8.90
C ASN A 117 7.32 14.23 -7.78
N LEU A 118 6.08 14.71 -7.81
CA LEU A 118 5.49 15.61 -6.80
C LEU A 118 4.94 14.86 -5.58
N VAL A 119 4.64 13.57 -5.72
CA VAL A 119 4.15 12.73 -4.62
C VAL A 119 5.18 12.72 -3.47
N PRO A 120 4.77 12.89 -2.20
CA PRO A 120 5.69 12.89 -1.08
C PRO A 120 6.46 11.57 -0.90
N GLY A 121 7.70 11.65 -0.42
CA GLY A 121 8.59 10.50 -0.24
C GLY A 121 8.06 9.41 0.72
N LYS A 122 7.02 9.68 1.52
CA LYS A 122 6.34 8.65 2.32
C LYS A 122 5.72 7.54 1.46
N TYR A 123 5.42 7.82 0.19
CA TYR A 123 4.85 6.89 -0.78
C TYR A 123 5.90 6.24 -1.72
N LYS A 124 7.18 6.18 -1.32
CA LYS A 124 8.29 5.72 -2.18
C LYS A 124 8.06 4.34 -2.83
N THR A 125 7.46 3.39 -2.11
CA THR A 125 7.14 2.06 -2.67
C THR A 125 6.13 2.18 -3.82
N LEU A 126 5.07 2.96 -3.62
CA LEU A 126 4.05 3.23 -4.62
C LEU A 126 4.61 3.96 -5.84
N GLN A 127 5.47 4.97 -5.60
CA GLN A 127 6.19 5.65 -6.68
C GLN A 127 6.98 4.66 -7.53
N LYS A 128 7.76 3.75 -6.92
CA LYS A 128 8.53 2.74 -7.66
C LYS A 128 7.64 1.86 -8.51
N CYS A 129 6.55 1.35 -7.94
CA CYS A 129 5.57 0.54 -8.68
C CYS A 129 4.96 1.31 -9.85
N ALA A 130 4.60 2.57 -9.65
CA ALA A 130 4.03 3.39 -10.70
C ALA A 130 5.03 3.68 -11.82
N HIS A 131 6.28 4.02 -11.49
CA HIS A 131 7.33 4.21 -12.49
C HIS A 131 7.57 2.93 -13.29
N PHE A 132 7.63 1.78 -12.61
CA PHE A 132 7.75 0.49 -13.28
C PHE A 132 6.60 0.25 -14.27
N LEU A 133 5.34 0.42 -13.83
CA LEU A 133 4.16 0.29 -14.69
C LEU A 133 4.19 1.28 -15.87
N MET A 134 4.65 2.51 -15.67
CA MET A 134 4.80 3.51 -16.74
C MET A 134 5.89 3.14 -17.75
N THR A 135 6.93 2.40 -17.34
CA THR A 135 7.97 1.88 -18.25
C THR A 135 7.56 0.60 -18.98
N MET A 136 6.49 -0.08 -18.55
CA MET A 136 6.03 -1.28 -19.24
C MET A 136 5.44 -0.90 -20.60
N PHE A 137 6.01 -1.44 -21.67
CA PHE A 137 5.49 -1.26 -23.03
C PHE A 137 4.11 -1.93 -23.14
N THR A 138 3.06 -1.13 -23.26
CA THR A 138 1.67 -1.61 -23.32
C THR A 138 1.31 -2.27 -24.65
N SER A 139 2.10 -2.07 -25.71
CA SER A 139 1.86 -2.67 -27.02
C SER A 139 2.97 -3.64 -27.43
N THR A 140 2.61 -4.85 -27.84
CA THR A 140 3.54 -5.77 -28.52
C THR A 140 4.10 -5.16 -29.79
N TYR A 141 3.42 -4.18 -30.40
CA TYR A 141 3.87 -3.45 -31.58
C TYR A 141 5.30 -2.88 -31.48
N LEU A 142 5.69 -2.30 -30.33
CA LEU A 142 7.05 -1.79 -30.15
C LEU A 142 8.09 -2.93 -30.06
N CYS A 143 7.71 -4.04 -29.43
CA CYS A 143 8.52 -5.25 -29.41
C CYS A 143 8.65 -5.83 -30.83
N GLU A 144 7.54 -5.97 -31.55
CA GLU A 144 7.48 -6.46 -32.94
C GLU A 144 8.32 -5.60 -33.88
N THR A 145 8.19 -4.27 -33.79
CA THR A 145 9.01 -3.31 -34.56
C THR A 145 10.50 -3.50 -34.25
N SER A 146 10.85 -3.72 -32.99
CA SER A 146 12.22 -3.99 -32.57
C SER A 146 12.75 -5.32 -33.13
N TYR A 147 11.93 -6.38 -33.12
CA TYR A 147 12.28 -7.67 -33.73
C TYR A 147 12.44 -7.57 -35.25
N SER A 148 11.58 -6.82 -35.93
CA SER A 148 11.71 -6.58 -37.38
C SER A 148 13.03 -5.86 -37.71
N LYS A 149 13.37 -4.82 -36.95
CA LYS A 149 14.66 -4.10 -37.08
C LYS A 149 15.85 -5.02 -36.77
N MET A 150 15.73 -5.87 -35.76
CA MET A 150 16.75 -6.88 -35.43
C MET A 150 16.95 -7.88 -36.57
N LYS A 151 15.87 -8.38 -37.18
CA LYS A 151 15.91 -9.31 -38.31
C LYS A 151 16.60 -8.69 -39.52
N TYR A 152 16.37 -7.40 -39.77
CA TYR A 152 17.09 -6.68 -40.83
C TYR A 152 18.58 -6.49 -40.49
N ALA A 153 18.90 -6.17 -39.24
CA ALA A 153 20.28 -5.99 -38.78
C ALA A 153 21.08 -7.30 -38.78
N LYS A 154 20.44 -8.42 -38.40
CA LYS A 154 20.93 -9.81 -38.47
C LYS A 154 20.48 -10.47 -39.78
N ASN A 155 20.89 -9.92 -40.92
CA ASN A 155 20.65 -10.58 -42.21
C ASN A 155 21.79 -11.59 -42.54
N VAL A 156 21.54 -12.46 -43.53
CA VAL A 156 22.42 -13.57 -43.94
C VAL A 156 23.80 -13.10 -44.46
N TYR A 157 23.97 -11.81 -44.74
CA TYR A 157 25.23 -11.22 -45.20
C TYR A 157 26.08 -10.64 -44.06
N ARG A 158 25.57 -10.62 -42.81
CA ARG A 158 26.22 -10.03 -41.63
C ARG A 158 26.62 -11.11 -40.61
N ASN A 159 27.71 -11.81 -40.90
CA ASN A 159 28.14 -13.00 -40.13
C ASN A 159 29.09 -12.69 -38.94
N ARG A 160 29.36 -11.40 -38.65
CA ARG A 160 30.35 -10.97 -37.63
C ARG A 160 29.77 -10.05 -36.54
N LEU A 161 28.45 -9.94 -36.43
CA LEU A 161 27.83 -9.12 -35.39
C LEU A 161 27.90 -9.84 -34.03
N THR A 162 28.44 -9.17 -33.02
CA THR A 162 28.39 -9.63 -31.63
C THR A 162 27.11 -9.12 -30.97
N ASP A 163 26.75 -9.67 -29.82
CA ASP A 163 25.56 -9.20 -29.09
C ASP A 163 25.69 -7.74 -28.64
N SER A 164 26.90 -7.30 -28.28
CA SER A 164 27.17 -5.89 -27.96
C SER A 164 26.91 -4.97 -29.17
N HIS A 165 27.41 -5.34 -30.35
CA HIS A 165 27.15 -4.57 -31.58
C HIS A 165 25.67 -4.54 -31.94
N LEU A 166 24.92 -5.61 -31.63
CA LEU A 166 23.50 -5.69 -31.89
C LEU A 166 22.70 -4.79 -30.95
N ASP A 167 23.06 -4.77 -29.68
CA ASP A 167 22.44 -3.91 -28.67
C ASP A 167 22.57 -2.43 -29.06
N ASP A 168 23.78 -1.99 -29.41
CA ASP A 168 24.02 -0.63 -29.89
C ASP A 168 23.19 -0.30 -31.14
N LEU A 169 23.13 -1.22 -32.11
CA LEU A 169 22.34 -1.06 -33.33
C LEU A 169 20.85 -0.95 -33.05
N LEU A 170 20.32 -1.80 -32.18
CA LEU A 170 18.91 -1.77 -31.79
C LEU A 170 18.56 -0.51 -31.01
N ARG A 171 19.46 -0.06 -30.13
CA ARG A 171 19.29 1.19 -29.38
C ARG A 171 19.22 2.40 -30.31
N VAL A 172 20.06 2.46 -31.34
CA VAL A 172 19.98 3.50 -32.38
C VAL A 172 18.73 3.34 -33.23
N ALA A 173 18.42 2.12 -33.67
CA ALA A 173 17.31 1.87 -34.61
C ALA A 173 15.94 2.05 -33.96
N CYS A 174 15.77 1.74 -32.67
CA CYS A 174 14.50 1.79 -31.95
C CYS A 174 14.29 3.08 -31.15
N SER A 175 15.31 3.93 -30.99
CA SER A 175 15.15 5.21 -30.32
C SER A 175 14.79 6.33 -31.29
N ASN A 176 14.09 7.35 -30.79
CA ASN A 176 13.89 8.62 -31.49
C ASN A 176 15.07 9.59 -31.30
N TYR A 177 16.21 9.08 -30.83
CA TYR A 177 17.38 9.88 -30.55
C TYR A 177 17.97 10.41 -31.86
N LYS A 178 18.15 11.73 -31.95
CA LYS A 178 18.82 12.37 -33.09
C LYS A 178 20.29 12.60 -32.73
N PRO A 179 21.24 11.80 -33.25
CA PRO A 179 22.65 12.02 -32.98
C PRO A 179 23.12 13.34 -33.59
N ASP A 180 23.93 14.09 -32.84
CA ASP A 180 24.60 15.29 -33.34
C ASP A 180 25.76 14.87 -34.26
N MET A 181 25.44 14.74 -35.55
CA MET A 181 26.39 14.32 -36.60
C MET A 181 27.57 15.27 -36.71
N SER A 182 27.36 16.58 -36.51
CA SER A 182 28.41 17.59 -36.62
C SER A 182 29.49 17.38 -35.56
N LYS A 183 29.07 17.05 -34.33
CA LYS A 183 29.99 16.75 -33.22
C LYS A 183 30.71 15.42 -33.40
N ILE A 184 30.04 14.41 -33.96
CA ILE A 184 30.64 13.10 -34.25
C ILE A 184 31.70 13.21 -35.34
N VAL A 185 31.38 13.88 -36.45
CA VAL A 185 32.30 14.08 -37.58
C VAL A 185 33.53 14.89 -37.15
N LYS A 186 33.37 15.92 -36.33
CA LYS A 186 34.51 16.68 -35.76
C LYS A 186 35.43 15.84 -34.87
N LYS A 187 34.92 14.80 -34.22
CA LYS A 187 35.70 13.89 -33.37
C LYS A 187 36.38 12.76 -34.15
N LEU A 188 35.81 12.34 -35.28
CA LEU A 188 36.34 11.27 -36.13
C LEU A 188 37.38 11.79 -37.13
N SER A 189 38.32 12.65 -36.70
CA SER A 189 39.34 13.28 -37.55
C SER A 189 40.39 12.32 -38.10
N GLN A 190 39.96 11.29 -38.83
CA GLN A 190 40.73 10.49 -39.78
C GLN A 190 39.86 10.29 -41.03
N PHE A 191 40.17 11.07 -42.06
CA PHE A 191 39.71 10.80 -43.43
C PHE A 191 40.34 9.47 -43.87
N GLN A 192 39.56 8.39 -43.92
CA GLN A 192 39.96 7.24 -44.71
C GLN A 192 39.62 7.54 -46.17
N ASN A 193 40.61 7.98 -46.93
CA ASN A 193 40.52 8.01 -48.38
C ASN A 193 40.49 6.55 -48.85
N SER A 194 39.37 6.14 -49.45
CA SER A 194 39.28 4.87 -50.17
C SER A 194 40.13 4.98 -51.44
N HIS A 195 41.07 4.05 -51.62
CA HIS A 195 41.79 3.83 -52.88
C HIS A 195 40.96 2.98 -53.84
#